data_AF-A0A1H3G771-F1
#
_entry.id   AF-A0A1H3G771-F1
#
_cell.length_a   1.000
_cell.length_b   1.000
_cell.length_c   1.000
_cell.angle_alpha   90.00
_cell.angle_beta   90.00
_cell.angle_gamma   90.00
#
_symmetry.space_group_name_H-M   'P 1'
#
loop_
_entity.id
_entity.type
_entity.pdbx_description
1 polymer ?
#
loop_
_entity_poly.entity_id
_entity_poly.type
_entity_poly.pdbx_seq_one_letter_code
_entity_poly.pdbx_strand_id
1 'polypeptide(L)'
;MLYIKFNIENSSKYTDFQKLYKHMVTVREPNYMFEHEIEPEIDWDNLAEDEVEAAVQKLSDYGDQDKFTYKRYQELIPSFVNSFLESRIQSVNNTKDSISKSEAIAFMSFLEFDFEVDMDGLEKTATNTGVVKFSTGNFPFGGLDRFIIALKAYDLVATECFNGFSVIEVNWTSNFEFNVTELPEETKIYLKK
;
A
#
# COMPACT_ATOMS: atom_id res chain seq x y z
N MET A 1 -4.36 10.04 16.51
CA MET A 1 -3.73 8.81 15.95
C MET A 1 -4.83 7.87 15.49
N LEU A 2 -4.75 7.41 14.25
CA LEU A 2 -5.66 6.45 13.62
C LEU A 2 -5.09 5.03 13.79
N TYR A 3 -5.94 4.01 13.67
CA TYR A 3 -5.46 2.64 13.63
C TYR A 3 -6.42 1.70 12.89
N ILE A 4 -5.87 0.59 12.41
CA ILE A 4 -6.62 -0.61 12.01
C ILE A 4 -6.04 -1.81 12.75
N LYS A 5 -6.88 -2.51 13.52
CA LYS A 5 -6.58 -3.83 14.06
C LYS A 5 -7.01 -4.90 13.07
N PHE A 6 -6.22 -5.97 12.96
CA PHE A 6 -6.50 -7.08 12.06
C PHE A 6 -6.02 -8.41 12.64
N ASN A 7 -6.68 -9.47 12.18
CA ASN A 7 -6.23 -10.85 12.38
C ASN A 7 -5.26 -11.25 11.28
N ILE A 8 -4.23 -12.00 11.65
CA ILE A 8 -3.23 -12.56 10.74
C ILE A 8 -3.62 -14.00 10.47
N GLU A 9 -4.17 -14.29 9.29
CA GLU A 9 -4.55 -15.67 8.91
C GLU A 9 -3.34 -16.43 8.35
N ASN A 10 -2.41 -15.72 7.70
CA ASN A 10 -1.19 -16.31 7.13
C ASN A 10 0.06 -15.51 7.53
N SER A 11 0.92 -16.13 8.35
CA SER A 11 2.14 -15.48 8.84
C SER A 11 3.17 -15.17 7.75
N SER A 12 3.24 -15.98 6.68
CA SER A 12 4.14 -15.70 5.54
C SER A 12 3.70 -14.47 4.78
N LYS A 13 2.39 -14.34 4.51
CA LYS A 13 1.84 -13.15 3.84
C LYS A 13 1.96 -11.90 4.71
N TYR A 14 1.87 -12.03 6.04
CA TYR A 14 2.19 -10.93 6.94
C TYR A 14 3.63 -10.45 6.80
N THR A 15 4.60 -11.36 6.66
CA THR A 15 6.01 -10.98 6.39
C THR A 15 6.17 -10.25 5.06
N ASP A 16 5.42 -10.63 4.02
CA ASP A 16 5.43 -9.88 2.76
C ASP A 16 4.77 -8.50 2.92
N PHE A 17 3.69 -8.40 3.69
CA PHE A 17 3.09 -7.11 4.03
C PHE A 17 4.06 -6.21 4.82
N GLN A 18 4.89 -6.76 5.71
CA GLN A 18 5.91 -5.98 6.42
C GLN A 18 6.92 -5.34 5.46
N LYS A 19 7.27 -6.00 4.35
CA LYS A 19 8.14 -5.43 3.31
C LYS A 19 7.45 -4.26 2.61
N LEU A 20 6.20 -4.45 2.21
CA LEU A 20 5.40 -3.36 1.63
C LEU A 20 5.25 -2.19 2.60
N TYR A 21 4.94 -2.46 3.87
CA TYR A 21 4.80 -1.44 4.91
C TYR A 21 6.10 -0.65 5.08
N LYS A 22 7.25 -1.33 5.13
CA LYS A 22 8.56 -0.66 5.20
C LYS A 22 8.78 0.26 4.00
N HIS A 23 8.42 -0.19 2.80
CA HIS A 23 8.47 0.65 1.60
C HIS A 23 7.58 1.89 1.74
N MET A 24 6.31 1.70 2.16
CA MET A 24 5.38 2.80 2.39
C MET A 24 5.91 3.84 3.41
N VAL A 25 6.60 3.41 4.46
CA VAL A 25 7.28 4.31 5.41
C VAL A 25 8.41 5.06 4.71
N THR A 26 9.28 4.34 3.99
CA THR A 26 10.49 4.89 3.38
C THR A 26 10.17 5.99 2.36
N VAL A 27 9.16 5.77 1.49
CA VAL A 27 8.78 6.75 0.47
C VAL A 27 8.17 8.04 1.04
N ARG A 28 7.82 8.05 2.33
CA ARG A 28 7.28 9.20 3.06
C ARG A 28 8.32 9.91 3.91
N GLU A 29 9.56 9.41 3.96
CA GLU A 29 10.61 10.08 4.71
C GLU A 29 10.94 11.45 4.09
N PRO A 30 11.20 12.48 4.91
CA PRO A 30 11.61 13.78 4.39
C PRO A 30 12.85 13.66 3.51
N ASN A 31 12.80 14.23 2.31
CA ASN A 31 13.86 14.17 1.29
C ASN A 31 14.10 12.79 0.66
N TYR A 32 13.18 11.84 0.83
CA TYR A 32 13.21 10.64 0.02
C TYR A 32 13.04 11.02 -1.46
N MET A 33 13.94 10.50 -2.29
CA MET A 33 13.92 10.64 -3.74
C MET A 33 14.10 9.25 -4.32
N PHE A 34 13.29 8.89 -5.32
CA PHE A 34 13.56 7.63 -6.00
C PHE A 34 14.81 7.75 -6.87
N GLU A 35 15.55 6.65 -7.04
CA GLU A 35 16.78 6.63 -7.85
C GLU A 35 16.56 7.18 -9.28
N HIS A 36 15.38 6.94 -9.86
CA HIS A 36 15.04 7.38 -11.22
C HIS A 36 14.62 8.86 -11.32
N GLU A 37 14.45 9.53 -10.18
CA GLU A 37 14.22 10.97 -10.09
C GLU A 37 15.53 11.75 -9.89
N ILE A 38 16.63 11.04 -9.65
CA ILE A 38 17.97 11.62 -9.61
C ILE A 38 18.49 11.66 -11.05
N GLU A 39 18.88 12.86 -11.51
CA GLU A 39 19.46 13.03 -12.84
C GLU A 39 20.69 12.09 -13.00
N PRO A 40 20.71 11.23 -14.03
CA PRO A 40 21.81 10.29 -14.19
C PRO A 40 23.09 11.02 -14.58
N GLU A 41 24.11 10.96 -13.72
CA GLU A 41 25.44 11.43 -14.06
C GLU A 41 26.11 10.44 -15.02
N ILE A 42 26.36 10.88 -16.27
CA ILE A 42 26.98 10.06 -17.32
C ILE A 42 28.25 10.76 -17.79
N ASP A 43 29.40 10.10 -17.62
CA ASP A 43 30.70 10.55 -18.10
C ASP A 43 30.86 10.19 -19.59
N TRP A 44 30.33 11.04 -20.46
CA TRP A 44 30.37 10.87 -21.91
C TRP A 44 31.79 10.79 -22.48
N ASP A 45 32.77 11.38 -21.81
CA ASP A 45 34.15 11.47 -22.30
C ASP A 45 34.91 10.15 -22.09
N ASN A 46 34.52 9.33 -21.10
CA ASN A 46 35.16 8.06 -20.78
C ASN A 46 34.25 6.83 -20.96
N LEU A 47 33.04 7.01 -21.50
CA LEU A 47 32.07 5.92 -21.69
C LEU A 47 32.55 4.93 -22.78
N ALA A 48 32.54 3.63 -22.47
CA ALA A 48 32.87 2.61 -23.46
C ALA A 48 31.77 2.50 -24.53
N GLU A 49 32.14 2.12 -25.77
CA GLU A 49 31.19 2.03 -26.89
C GLU A 49 30.02 1.07 -26.63
N ASP A 50 30.26 -0.01 -25.89
CA ASP A 50 29.24 -1.00 -25.50
C ASP A 50 28.32 -0.51 -24.36
N GLU A 51 28.67 0.60 -23.70
CA GLU A 51 27.88 1.23 -22.62
C GLU A 51 27.02 2.41 -23.10
N VAL A 52 27.26 2.91 -24.34
CA VAL A 52 26.54 4.06 -24.92
C VAL A 52 25.03 3.82 -24.98
N GLU A 53 24.60 2.64 -25.42
CA GLU A 53 23.17 2.31 -25.53
C GLU A 53 22.49 2.30 -24.15
N ALA A 54 23.17 1.76 -23.13
CA ALA A 54 22.66 1.75 -21.77
C ALA A 54 22.57 3.17 -21.17
N ALA A 55 23.54 4.03 -21.46
CA ALA A 55 23.54 5.44 -21.05
C ALA A 55 22.40 6.23 -21.70
N VAL A 56 22.18 6.06 -23.01
CA VAL A 56 21.05 6.68 -23.73
C VAL A 56 19.72 6.17 -23.18
N GLN A 57 19.60 4.87 -22.90
CA GLN A 57 18.39 4.31 -22.32
C GLN A 57 18.11 4.86 -20.92
N LYS A 58 19.13 5.04 -20.07
CA LYS A 58 18.98 5.67 -18.75
C LYS A 58 18.43 7.09 -18.86
N LEU A 59 18.92 7.88 -19.82
CA LEU A 59 18.38 9.23 -20.08
C LEU A 59 16.96 9.19 -20.63
N SER A 60 16.64 8.24 -21.52
CA SER A 60 15.29 8.09 -22.05
C SER A 60 14.29 7.66 -20.98
N ASP A 61 14.74 6.88 -20.01
CA ASP A 61 13.92 6.40 -18.89
C ASP A 61 13.79 7.44 -17.79
N TYR A 62 14.75 8.37 -17.68
CA TYR A 62 14.73 9.41 -16.67
C TYR A 62 13.41 10.19 -16.71
N GLY A 63 12.72 10.23 -15.57
CA GLY A 63 11.40 10.87 -15.44
C GLY A 63 10.20 10.05 -15.91
N ASP A 64 10.37 8.81 -16.43
CA ASP A 64 9.24 7.90 -16.72
C ASP A 64 8.70 7.26 -15.43
N GLN A 65 7.92 8.04 -14.68
CA GLN A 65 7.34 7.63 -13.40
C GLN A 65 6.51 6.34 -13.52
N ASP A 66 5.75 6.17 -14.59
CA ASP A 66 4.89 4.99 -14.80
C ASP A 66 5.71 3.72 -14.98
N LYS A 67 6.81 3.78 -15.73
CA LYS A 67 7.74 2.65 -15.89
C LYS A 67 8.30 2.21 -14.55
N PHE A 68 8.81 3.14 -13.75
CA PHE A 68 9.44 2.80 -12.47
C PHE A 68 8.43 2.41 -11.39
N THR A 69 7.23 3.01 -11.40
CA THR A 69 6.15 2.63 -10.48
C THR A 69 5.67 1.21 -10.77
N TYR A 70 5.51 0.86 -12.05
CA TYR A 70 5.18 -0.50 -12.44
C TYR A 70 6.28 -1.50 -12.09
N LYS A 71 7.56 -1.13 -12.27
CA LYS A 71 8.69 -1.95 -11.84
C LYS A 71 8.65 -2.22 -10.33
N ARG A 72 8.45 -1.20 -9.50
CA ARG A 72 8.32 -1.36 -8.04
C ARG A 72 7.13 -2.23 -7.66
N TYR A 73 6.00 -2.07 -8.35
CA TYR A 73 4.85 -2.96 -8.16
C TYR A 73 5.22 -4.43 -8.41
N GLN A 74 5.93 -4.73 -9.50
CA GLN A 74 6.36 -6.10 -9.82
C GLN A 74 7.33 -6.68 -8.79
N GLU A 75 8.16 -5.85 -8.17
CA GLU A 75 9.15 -6.25 -7.17
C GLU A 75 8.56 -6.41 -5.76
N LEU A 76 7.61 -5.55 -5.38
CA LEU A 76 7.08 -5.46 -4.01
C LEU A 76 5.75 -6.19 -3.81
N ILE A 77 4.94 -6.34 -4.86
CA ILE A 77 3.61 -6.94 -4.76
C ILE A 77 3.67 -8.43 -5.13
N PRO A 78 3.45 -9.34 -4.16
CA PRO A 78 3.47 -10.78 -4.42
C PRO A 78 2.36 -11.22 -5.37
N SER A 79 2.58 -12.32 -6.09
CA SER A 79 1.59 -12.87 -7.04
C SER A 79 0.23 -13.19 -6.42
N PHE A 80 0.17 -13.61 -5.14
CA PHE A 80 -1.10 -13.87 -4.46
C PHE A 80 -1.93 -12.60 -4.26
N VAL A 81 -1.30 -11.44 -4.10
CA VAL A 81 -1.99 -10.14 -4.04
C VAL A 81 -2.59 -9.84 -5.39
N ASN A 82 -1.84 -10.08 -6.48
CA ASN A 82 -2.34 -9.90 -7.84
C ASN A 82 -3.55 -10.79 -8.10
N SER A 83 -3.47 -12.08 -7.74
CA SER A 83 -4.61 -12.99 -7.87
C SER A 83 -5.85 -12.54 -7.08
N PHE A 84 -5.65 -11.96 -5.89
CA PHE A 84 -6.74 -11.38 -5.11
C PHE A 84 -7.34 -10.15 -5.80
N LEU A 85 -6.51 -9.22 -6.28
CA LEU A 85 -6.94 -8.01 -6.97
C LEU A 85 -7.67 -8.33 -8.28
N GLU A 86 -7.16 -9.28 -9.06
CA GLU A 86 -7.81 -9.81 -10.26
C GLU A 86 -9.19 -10.38 -9.92
N SER A 87 -9.28 -11.24 -8.90
CA SER A 87 -10.56 -11.81 -8.48
C SER A 87 -11.57 -10.74 -8.08
N ARG A 88 -11.10 -9.64 -7.46
CA ARG A 88 -11.95 -8.49 -7.13
C ARG A 88 -12.42 -7.76 -8.38
N ILE A 89 -11.55 -7.47 -9.34
CA ILE A 89 -11.91 -6.83 -10.61
C ILE A 89 -12.96 -7.66 -11.35
N GLN A 90 -12.75 -8.97 -11.42
CA GLN A 90 -13.66 -9.91 -12.07
C GLN A 90 -15.03 -9.93 -11.38
N SER A 91 -15.08 -9.84 -10.04
CA SER A 91 -16.36 -9.77 -9.31
C SER A 91 -17.15 -8.49 -9.57
N VAL A 92 -16.49 -7.37 -9.88
CA VAL A 92 -17.13 -6.08 -10.12
C VAL A 92 -17.53 -5.92 -11.59
N ASN A 93 -16.63 -6.30 -12.51
CA ASN A 93 -16.80 -6.03 -13.94
C ASN A 93 -17.43 -7.20 -14.71
N ASN A 94 -17.58 -8.37 -14.09
CA ASN A 94 -17.97 -9.63 -14.76
C ASN A 94 -17.10 -9.98 -15.98
N THR A 95 -15.86 -9.50 -16.02
CA THR A 95 -14.86 -9.85 -17.04
C THR A 95 -13.88 -10.90 -16.50
N LYS A 96 -13.07 -11.50 -17.37
CA LYS A 96 -11.96 -12.40 -16.98
C LYS A 96 -10.61 -11.70 -17.13
N ASP A 97 -10.62 -10.37 -17.05
CA ASP A 97 -9.41 -9.61 -17.32
C ASP A 97 -8.39 -9.80 -16.21
N SER A 98 -7.14 -9.86 -16.62
CA SER A 98 -5.99 -9.76 -15.70
C SER A 98 -5.79 -8.31 -15.31
N ILE A 99 -5.05 -8.08 -14.23
CA ILE A 99 -4.76 -6.70 -13.81
C ILE A 99 -3.93 -6.00 -14.88
N SER A 100 -4.46 -4.91 -15.41
CA SER A 100 -3.77 -4.09 -16.41
C SER A 100 -2.59 -3.35 -15.79
N LYS A 101 -1.62 -2.94 -16.63
CA LYS A 101 -0.48 -2.11 -16.20
C LYS A 101 -0.95 -0.83 -15.48
N SER A 102 -2.00 -0.18 -15.98
CA SER A 102 -2.58 1.02 -15.37
C SER A 102 -3.20 0.77 -14.00
N GLU A 103 -3.88 -0.38 -13.81
CA GLU A 103 -4.45 -0.73 -12.50
C GLU A 103 -3.37 -1.07 -11.49
N ALA A 104 -2.31 -1.75 -11.91
CA ALA A 104 -1.13 -2.03 -11.10
C ALA A 104 -0.43 -0.73 -10.65
N ILE A 105 -0.20 0.20 -11.58
CA ILE A 105 0.35 1.54 -11.27
C ILE A 105 -0.57 2.26 -10.29
N ALA A 106 -1.88 2.33 -10.56
CA ALA A 106 -2.83 3.03 -9.70
C ALA A 106 -2.91 2.42 -8.28
N PHE A 107 -2.74 1.10 -8.14
CA PHE A 107 -2.65 0.45 -6.83
C PHE A 107 -1.37 0.85 -6.10
N MET A 108 -0.23 0.85 -6.79
CA MET A 108 1.06 1.24 -6.21
C MET A 108 1.08 2.72 -5.82
N SER A 109 0.65 3.63 -6.71
CA SER A 109 0.58 5.06 -6.44
C SER A 109 -0.30 5.40 -5.24
N PHE A 110 -1.39 4.65 -5.03
CA PHE A 110 -2.20 4.80 -3.83
C PHE A 110 -1.44 4.48 -2.54
N LEU A 111 -0.70 3.37 -2.53
CA LEU A 111 0.08 2.95 -1.37
C LEU A 111 1.26 3.89 -1.11
N GLU A 112 1.87 4.43 -2.17
CA GLU A 112 3.00 5.35 -2.07
C GLU A 112 2.57 6.77 -1.69
N PHE A 113 1.51 7.30 -2.30
CA PHE A 113 1.17 8.73 -2.24
C PHE A 113 -0.29 8.99 -1.89
N ASP A 114 -1.26 8.42 -2.62
CA ASP A 114 -2.66 8.89 -2.55
C ASP A 114 -3.38 8.54 -1.23
N PHE A 115 -2.81 7.67 -0.38
CA PHE A 115 -3.38 7.42 0.94
C PHE A 115 -3.23 8.64 1.87
N GLU A 116 -2.26 9.53 1.63
CA GLU A 116 -2.07 10.80 2.36
C GLU A 116 -2.05 10.66 3.91
N VAL A 117 -1.42 9.60 4.39
CA VAL A 117 -1.18 9.36 5.81
C VAL A 117 0.30 9.17 6.09
N ASP A 118 0.71 9.49 7.32
CA ASP A 118 1.99 9.11 7.88
C ASP A 118 1.86 7.75 8.57
N MET A 119 2.73 6.80 8.19
CA MET A 119 2.71 5.44 8.71
C MET A 119 3.44 5.37 10.06
N ASP A 120 2.70 5.58 11.15
CA ASP A 120 3.26 5.72 12.51
C ASP A 120 3.78 4.41 13.13
N GLY A 121 3.21 3.27 12.79
CA GLY A 121 3.70 1.98 13.29
C GLY A 121 2.95 0.74 12.80
N LEU A 122 3.66 -0.39 12.75
CA LEU A 122 3.12 -1.73 12.52
C LEU A 122 3.53 -2.63 13.67
N GLU A 123 2.56 -3.07 14.46
CA GLU A 123 2.78 -3.85 15.67
C GLU A 123 2.07 -5.20 15.60
N LYS A 124 2.67 -6.21 16.20
CA LYS A 124 2.04 -7.50 16.48
C LYS A 124 1.65 -7.52 17.95
N THR A 125 0.36 -7.47 18.25
CA THR A 125 -0.16 -7.36 19.63
C THR A 125 -0.46 -8.71 20.27
N ALA A 126 -0.62 -9.76 19.47
CA ALA A 126 -0.75 -11.15 19.91
C ALA A 126 -0.24 -12.11 18.82
N THR A 127 -0.28 -13.43 19.07
CA THR A 127 0.22 -14.45 18.12
C THR A 127 -0.37 -14.30 16.71
N ASN A 128 -1.65 -13.94 16.60
CA ASN A 128 -2.37 -13.81 15.32
C ASN A 128 -3.09 -12.46 15.17
N THR A 129 -2.63 -11.41 15.87
CA THR A 129 -3.26 -10.09 15.81
C THR A 129 -2.20 -9.03 15.60
N GLY A 130 -2.49 -8.10 14.69
CA GLY A 130 -1.65 -6.95 14.41
C GLY A 130 -2.44 -5.65 14.40
N VAL A 131 -1.70 -4.54 14.46
CA VAL A 131 -2.24 -3.19 14.40
C VAL A 131 -1.34 -2.34 13.51
N VAL A 132 -1.94 -1.66 12.54
CA VAL A 132 -1.31 -0.56 11.80
C VAL A 132 -1.80 0.74 12.41
N LYS A 133 -0.87 1.59 12.82
CA LYS A 133 -1.10 2.96 13.33
C LYS A 133 -0.62 3.94 12.27
N PHE A 134 -1.36 5.02 12.12
CA PHE A 134 -1.07 6.07 11.17
C PHE A 134 -1.71 7.38 11.61
N SER A 135 -1.23 8.48 11.04
CA SER A 135 -1.74 9.82 11.30
C SER A 135 -1.94 10.56 10.00
N THR A 136 -2.77 11.59 10.02
CA THR A 136 -2.98 12.45 8.86
C THR A 136 -3.24 13.87 9.33
N GLY A 137 -2.69 14.83 8.58
CA GLY A 137 -2.99 16.26 8.75
C GLY A 137 -4.30 16.68 8.10
N ASN A 138 -4.90 15.81 7.27
CA ASN A 138 -6.05 16.14 6.42
C ASN A 138 -7.30 15.42 6.94
N PHE A 139 -8.26 16.16 7.52
CA PHE A 139 -9.57 15.61 7.87
C PHE A 139 -10.69 16.35 7.14
N PRO A 140 -11.62 15.64 6.47
CA PRO A 140 -11.68 14.18 6.29
C PRO A 140 -10.59 13.66 5.33
N PHE A 141 -10.11 12.43 5.52
CA PHE A 141 -9.20 11.73 4.60
C PHE A 141 -9.92 10.56 3.93
N GLY A 142 -9.53 10.25 2.69
CA GLY A 142 -10.05 9.13 1.91
C GLY A 142 -9.19 7.88 2.00
N GLY A 143 -9.60 6.82 1.29
CA GLY A 143 -8.73 5.66 1.05
C GLY A 143 -8.68 4.60 2.14
N LEU A 144 -9.29 4.83 3.31
CA LEU A 144 -9.32 3.85 4.41
C LEU A 144 -9.88 2.49 3.95
N ASP A 145 -11.01 2.48 3.25
CA ASP A 145 -11.61 1.26 2.72
C ASP A 145 -10.69 0.55 1.72
N ARG A 146 -10.01 1.33 0.87
CA ARG A 146 -9.05 0.80 -0.10
C ARG A 146 -7.84 0.18 0.60
N PHE A 147 -7.37 0.78 1.70
CA PHE A 147 -6.30 0.23 2.51
C PHE A 147 -6.73 -1.03 3.29
N ILE A 148 -7.97 -1.09 3.78
CA ILE A 148 -8.55 -2.31 4.38
C ILE A 148 -8.59 -3.46 3.35
N ILE A 149 -8.97 -3.18 2.10
CA ILE A 149 -8.90 -4.16 1.01
C ILE A 149 -7.45 -4.57 0.71
N ALA A 150 -6.50 -3.63 0.74
CA ALA A 150 -5.09 -3.96 0.60
C ALA A 150 -4.62 -4.92 1.70
N LEU A 151 -4.98 -4.68 2.97
CA LEU A 151 -4.71 -5.61 4.08
C LEU A 151 -5.32 -6.99 3.80
N LYS A 152 -6.57 -7.04 3.34
CA LYS A 152 -7.25 -8.31 3.04
C LYS A 152 -6.54 -9.12 1.95
N ALA A 153 -5.90 -8.47 0.98
CA ALA A 153 -5.11 -9.14 -0.05
C ALA A 153 -3.88 -9.89 0.51
N TYR A 154 -3.42 -9.52 1.70
CA TYR A 154 -2.35 -10.19 2.46
C TYR A 154 -2.87 -11.18 3.52
N ASP A 155 -4.15 -11.56 3.44
CA ASP A 155 -4.85 -12.32 4.48
C ASP A 155 -4.76 -11.65 5.88
N LEU A 156 -4.72 -10.32 5.90
CA LEU A 156 -4.80 -9.49 7.10
C LEU A 156 -6.23 -8.97 7.23
N VAL A 157 -7.02 -9.64 8.06
CA VAL A 157 -8.47 -9.38 8.14
C VAL A 157 -8.73 -8.30 9.16
N ALA A 158 -9.02 -7.09 8.70
CA ALA A 158 -9.41 -5.99 9.57
C ALA A 158 -10.63 -6.36 10.41
N THR A 159 -10.57 -6.04 11.70
CA THR A 159 -11.63 -6.31 12.68
C THR A 159 -12.13 -5.05 13.36
N GLU A 160 -11.26 -4.06 13.54
CA GLU A 160 -11.58 -2.81 14.24
C GLU A 160 -10.73 -1.67 13.68
N CYS A 161 -11.28 -0.47 13.59
CA CYS A 161 -10.56 0.72 13.15
C CYS A 161 -11.01 1.94 13.95
N PHE A 162 -10.10 2.85 14.25
CA PHE A 162 -10.47 4.22 14.58
C PHE A 162 -10.23 5.11 13.35
N ASN A 163 -11.33 5.60 12.76
CA ASN A 163 -11.33 6.37 11.52
C ASN A 163 -11.11 7.88 11.72
N GLY A 164 -10.83 8.30 12.95
CA GLY A 164 -10.64 9.71 13.33
C GLY A 164 -11.86 10.34 14.01
N PHE A 165 -13.02 9.71 13.88
CA PHE A 165 -14.27 10.15 14.51
C PHE A 165 -14.81 9.10 15.48
N SER A 166 -14.91 7.86 15.03
CA SER A 166 -15.46 6.74 15.77
C SER A 166 -14.57 5.51 15.68
N VAL A 167 -14.57 4.72 16.75
CA VAL A 167 -14.12 3.33 16.70
C VAL A 167 -15.22 2.54 16.01
N ILE A 168 -14.87 1.78 14.98
CA ILE A 168 -15.76 0.97 14.18
C ILE A 168 -15.29 -0.48 14.19
N GLU A 169 -16.24 -1.41 14.24
CA GLU A 169 -16.04 -2.83 13.96
C GLU A 169 -16.17 -3.08 12.46
N VAL A 170 -15.29 -3.91 11.90
CA VAL A 170 -15.28 -4.29 10.48
C VAL A 170 -15.89 -5.68 10.33
N ASN A 171 -17.04 -5.74 9.66
CA ASN A 171 -17.85 -6.94 9.48
C ASN A 171 -17.84 -7.37 8.01
N TRP A 172 -16.95 -8.31 7.66
CA TRP A 172 -16.80 -8.84 6.30
C TRP A 172 -18.04 -9.63 5.86
N THR A 173 -18.63 -9.24 4.73
CA THR A 173 -19.78 -9.93 4.11
C THR A 173 -19.33 -10.83 2.96
N SER A 174 -18.18 -10.55 2.37
CA SER A 174 -17.54 -11.36 1.35
C SER A 174 -16.01 -11.19 1.41
N ASN A 175 -15.29 -11.73 0.42
CA ASN A 175 -13.85 -11.50 0.30
C ASN A 175 -13.49 -10.05 -0.11
N PHE A 176 -14.45 -9.29 -0.66
CA PHE A 176 -14.21 -7.98 -1.26
C PHE A 176 -15.07 -6.86 -0.67
N GLU A 177 -16.02 -7.21 0.21
CA GLU A 177 -16.97 -6.30 0.82
C GLU A 177 -17.05 -6.51 2.32
N PHE A 178 -17.25 -5.40 3.03
CA PHE A 178 -17.47 -5.37 4.47
C PHE A 178 -18.45 -4.24 4.80
N ASN A 179 -19.16 -4.41 5.90
CA ASN A 179 -19.91 -3.35 6.54
C ASN A 179 -19.18 -2.89 7.80
N VAL A 180 -19.53 -1.71 8.28
CA VAL A 180 -18.97 -1.17 9.53
C VAL A 180 -20.07 -0.97 10.56
N THR A 181 -19.73 -1.13 11.83
CA THR A 181 -20.63 -0.84 12.95
C THR A 181 -19.91 0.03 13.95
N GLU A 182 -20.48 1.17 14.30
CA GLU A 182 -19.86 2.06 15.29
C GLU A 182 -19.88 1.43 16.68
N LEU A 183 -18.81 1.68 17.44
CA LEU A 183 -18.64 1.25 18.82
C LEU A 183 -18.54 2.50 19.73
N PRO A 184 -19.69 3.08 20.17
CA PRO A 184 -19.69 4.36 20.89
C PRO A 184 -18.94 4.30 22.23
N GLU A 185 -19.03 3.19 22.96
CA GLU A 185 -18.33 3.04 24.24
C GLU A 185 -16.81 2.93 24.05
N GLU A 186 -16.34 2.16 23.06
CA GLU A 186 -14.92 2.11 22.71
C GLU A 186 -14.42 3.46 22.20
N THR A 187 -15.25 4.20 21.46
CA THR A 187 -14.95 5.56 21.03
C THR A 187 -14.73 6.49 22.23
N LYS A 188 -15.62 6.45 23.23
CA LYS A 188 -15.46 7.23 24.47
C LYS A 188 -14.20 6.84 25.23
N ILE A 189 -13.86 5.55 25.27
CA ILE A 189 -12.65 5.06 25.94
C ILE A 189 -11.41 5.55 25.20
N TYR A 190 -11.40 5.47 23.87
CA TYR A 190 -10.28 5.86 23.04
C TYR A 190 -10.01 7.37 23.09
N LEU A 191 -11.05 8.20 22.99
CA LEU A 191 -10.94 9.66 23.01
C LEU A 191 -10.61 10.26 24.39
N LYS A 192 -10.73 9.48 25.47
CA LYS A 192 -10.35 9.89 26.82
C LYS A 192 -8.87 9.61 27.15
N LYS A 193 -8.16 8.89 26.28
CA LYS A 193 -6.72 8.65 26.39
C LYS A 193 -5.94 9.82 25.82
#